data_AF-A0AAN0II32-F1
#
_entry.id   AF-A0AAN0II32-F1
#
_cell.length_a   1.000
_cell.length_b   1.000
_cell.length_c   1.000
_cell.angle_alpha   90.00
_cell.angle_beta   90.00
_cell.angle_gamma   90.00
#
_symmetry.space_group_name_H-M   'P 1'
#
loop_
_entity.id
_entity.type
_entity.pdbx_description
1 polymer ?
#
loop_
_entity_poly.entity_id
_entity_poly.type
_entity_poly.pdbx_seq_one_letter_code
_entity_poly.pdbx_strand_id
1 'polypeptide(L)'
;MFLSSLEKYILEQPGVVDVSAGYGAPLNQSVLQSWERLKGLTLTDDIRDFYMSHDGAYLIWKYNHNRNSIVLGNITINSLDDLSVFNPFNTCANTCTPSLYDLQDKNDDWDPFYCINNKIIIISSCPDTGHTCLVFDENSLFRGIWLIDLALNCHLMCDTFSDYLRLCQVHLGLIQWPYSLVGLDVSNHYKAWFEIFIPKRFLINNKEQEQDDDSSPVSVHLTTPNFSLYNQRPMK
;
A
#
# COMPACT_ATOMS: atom_id res chain seq x y z
N MET A 1 -11.33 -12.53 -14.11
CA MET A 1 -10.32 -11.49 -13.82
C MET A 1 -10.66 -10.88 -12.46
N PHE A 2 -9.70 -10.52 -11.61
CA PHE A 2 -10.04 -10.12 -10.23
C PHE A 2 -10.85 -8.81 -10.17
N LEU A 3 -10.52 -7.79 -11.00
CA LEU A 3 -11.30 -6.55 -11.07
C LEU A 3 -12.64 -6.75 -11.73
N SER A 4 -12.79 -7.63 -12.73
CA SER A 4 -14.09 -7.85 -13.39
C SER A 4 -15.16 -8.37 -12.44
N SER A 5 -14.78 -9.17 -11.44
CA SER A 5 -15.71 -9.66 -10.42
C SER A 5 -16.00 -8.57 -9.38
N LEU A 6 -14.98 -7.78 -9.03
CA LEU A 6 -15.10 -6.66 -8.10
C LEU A 6 -15.96 -5.52 -8.67
N GLU A 7 -15.78 -5.17 -9.93
CA GLU A 7 -16.57 -4.17 -10.66
C GLU A 7 -18.06 -4.49 -10.59
N LYS A 8 -18.44 -5.73 -10.92
CA LYS A 8 -19.83 -6.20 -10.82
C LYS A 8 -20.37 -6.07 -9.41
N TYR A 9 -19.59 -6.51 -8.42
CA TYR A 9 -19.98 -6.41 -7.01
C TYR A 9 -20.17 -4.95 -6.56
N ILE A 10 -19.31 -4.03 -7.00
CA ILE A 10 -19.39 -2.61 -6.65
C ILE A 10 -20.60 -1.95 -7.33
N LEU A 11 -20.88 -2.29 -8.59
CA LEU A 11 -22.06 -1.81 -9.32
C LEU A 11 -23.37 -2.19 -8.64
N GLU A 12 -23.41 -3.31 -7.92
CA GLU A 12 -24.57 -3.76 -7.15
C GLU A 12 -24.74 -3.02 -5.81
N GLN A 13 -23.74 -2.23 -5.36
CA GLN A 13 -23.83 -1.56 -4.08
C GLN A 13 -24.78 -0.35 -4.12
N PRO A 14 -25.62 -0.16 -3.09
CA PRO A 14 -26.52 0.99 -3.01
C PRO A 14 -25.76 2.32 -3.09
N GLY A 15 -26.26 3.25 -3.90
CA GLY A 15 -25.74 4.61 -4.02
C GLY A 15 -24.50 4.75 -4.91
N VAL A 16 -23.90 3.65 -5.37
CA VAL A 16 -22.88 3.68 -6.44
C VAL A 16 -23.54 4.13 -7.75
N VAL A 17 -22.90 5.06 -8.45
CA VAL A 17 -23.42 5.64 -9.70
C VAL A 17 -22.56 5.41 -10.92
N ASP A 18 -21.28 5.11 -10.71
CA ASP A 18 -20.32 4.94 -11.80
C ASP A 18 -19.21 4.02 -11.31
N VAL A 19 -18.84 3.06 -12.15
CA VAL A 19 -17.69 2.17 -11.96
C VAL A 19 -16.99 2.07 -13.30
N SER A 20 -15.70 2.36 -13.32
CA SER A 20 -14.86 2.28 -14.51
C SER A 20 -13.66 1.42 -14.17
N ALA A 21 -13.49 0.32 -14.89
CA ALA A 21 -12.36 -0.58 -14.75
C ALA A 21 -11.70 -0.83 -16.10
N GLY A 22 -10.39 -1.09 -16.07
CA GLY A 22 -9.62 -1.35 -17.27
C GLY A 22 -8.29 -2.04 -16.99
N TYR A 23 -7.73 -2.61 -18.04
CA TYR A 23 -6.47 -3.34 -18.02
C TYR A 23 -5.62 -2.90 -19.20
N GLY A 24 -4.31 -2.78 -18.98
CA GLY A 24 -3.35 -2.62 -20.07
C GLY A 24 -3.17 -3.90 -20.87
N ALA A 25 -2.60 -3.77 -22.07
CA ALA A 25 -2.30 -4.92 -22.91
C ALA A 25 -1.22 -5.80 -22.26
N PRO A 26 -1.22 -7.13 -22.45
CA PRO A 26 -0.21 -8.00 -21.87
C PRO A 26 1.20 -7.70 -22.42
N LEU A 27 2.23 -7.76 -21.55
CA LEU A 27 3.63 -7.58 -21.96
C LEU A 27 4.31 -8.89 -22.34
N ASN A 28 5.24 -8.80 -23.28
CA ASN A 28 6.13 -9.91 -23.61
C ASN A 28 7.26 -10.05 -22.58
N GLN A 29 7.69 -11.28 -22.35
CA GLN A 29 8.78 -11.59 -21.41
C GLN A 29 10.08 -10.81 -21.70
N SER A 30 10.40 -10.56 -22.97
CA SER A 30 11.59 -9.80 -23.39
C SER A 30 11.54 -8.33 -22.98
N VAL A 31 10.35 -7.71 -22.96
CA VAL A 31 10.16 -6.32 -22.53
C VAL A 31 10.39 -6.23 -21.03
N LEU A 32 9.79 -7.13 -20.24
CA LEU A 32 9.99 -7.20 -18.80
C LEU A 32 11.46 -7.42 -18.41
N GLN A 33 12.13 -8.38 -19.05
CA GLN A 33 13.55 -8.63 -18.81
C GLN A 33 14.42 -7.43 -19.16
N SER A 34 14.07 -6.69 -20.22
CA SER A 34 14.79 -5.47 -20.60
C SER A 34 14.61 -4.37 -19.56
N TRP A 35 13.39 -4.21 -19.05
CA TRP A 35 13.07 -3.25 -18.00
C TRP A 35 13.75 -3.59 -16.67
N GLU A 36 13.72 -4.85 -16.25
CA GLU A 36 14.42 -5.35 -15.05
C GLU A 36 15.93 -5.11 -15.13
N ARG A 37 16.53 -5.44 -16.28
CA ARG A 37 17.95 -5.18 -16.53
C ARG A 37 18.27 -3.69 -16.48
N LEU A 38 17.40 -2.84 -17.04
CA LEU A 38 17.56 -1.39 -17.01
C LEU A 38 17.48 -0.83 -15.58
N LYS A 39 16.52 -1.32 -14.79
CA LYS A 39 16.35 -0.93 -13.39
C LYS A 39 17.36 -1.62 -12.46
N GLY A 40 18.07 -2.63 -12.94
CA GLY A 40 19.01 -3.45 -12.17
C GLY A 40 18.31 -4.17 -11.01
N LEU A 41 17.14 -4.78 -11.25
CA LEU A 41 16.44 -5.58 -10.25
C LEU A 41 15.70 -6.75 -10.89
N THR A 42 15.18 -7.67 -10.07
CA THR A 42 14.37 -8.80 -10.52
C THR A 42 13.00 -8.76 -9.87
N LEU A 43 11.94 -8.77 -10.66
CA LEU A 43 10.57 -8.86 -10.17
C LEU A 43 10.26 -10.31 -9.75
N THR A 44 9.43 -10.49 -8.72
CA THR A 44 8.92 -11.81 -8.34
C THR A 44 7.98 -12.36 -9.40
N ASP A 45 7.82 -13.69 -9.42
CA ASP A 45 6.99 -14.37 -10.42
C ASP A 45 5.56 -13.84 -10.45
N ASP A 46 4.95 -13.52 -9.30
CA ASP A 46 3.58 -12.99 -9.24
C ASP A 46 3.44 -11.57 -9.81
N ILE A 47 4.47 -10.72 -9.67
CA ILE A 47 4.51 -9.41 -10.32
C ILE A 47 4.72 -9.58 -11.84
N ARG A 48 5.64 -10.47 -12.24
CA ARG A 48 5.89 -10.76 -13.66
C ARG A 48 4.64 -11.29 -14.35
N ASP A 49 3.98 -12.27 -13.75
CA ASP A 49 2.75 -12.89 -14.25
C ASP A 49 1.64 -11.85 -14.41
N PHE A 50 1.55 -10.89 -13.49
CA PHE A 50 0.63 -9.77 -13.61
C PHE A 50 0.92 -8.95 -14.87
N TYR A 51 2.13 -8.42 -15.05
CA TYR A 51 2.46 -7.58 -16.21
C TYR A 51 2.45 -8.37 -17.54
N MET A 52 2.77 -9.66 -17.50
CA MET A 52 2.62 -10.55 -18.66
C MET A 52 1.17 -10.84 -19.02
N SER A 53 0.23 -10.54 -18.13
CA SER A 53 -1.21 -10.66 -18.37
C SER A 53 -1.88 -9.31 -18.63
N HIS A 54 -1.46 -8.25 -17.93
CA HIS A 54 -2.03 -6.90 -17.97
C HIS A 54 -0.95 -5.86 -17.63
N ASP A 55 -0.63 -4.98 -18.57
CA ASP A 55 0.31 -3.87 -18.34
C ASP A 55 -0.34 -2.73 -17.55
N GLY A 56 -0.47 -2.94 -16.24
CA GLY A 56 -1.23 -2.05 -15.38
C GLY A 56 -2.73 -2.33 -15.42
N ALA A 57 -3.42 -1.77 -14.44
CA ALA A 57 -4.85 -1.94 -14.26
C ALA A 57 -5.42 -0.79 -13.44
N TYR A 58 -6.70 -0.48 -13.65
CA TYR A 58 -7.39 0.46 -12.80
C TYR A 58 -8.84 0.03 -12.52
N LEU A 59 -9.36 0.45 -11.38
CA LEU A 59 -10.77 0.43 -11.03
C LEU A 59 -11.06 1.69 -10.21
N ILE A 60 -11.95 2.53 -10.73
CA ILE A 60 -12.40 3.75 -10.06
C ILE A 60 -13.92 3.67 -9.94
N TRP A 61 -14.45 3.97 -8.76
CA TRP A 61 -15.90 4.02 -8.56
C TRP A 61 -16.35 5.24 -7.77
N LYS A 62 -17.57 5.67 -8.09
CA LYS A 62 -18.17 6.89 -7.56
C LYS A 62 -19.48 6.61 -6.87
N TYR A 63 -19.74 7.39 -5.84
CA TYR A 63 -20.96 7.35 -5.05
C TYR A 63 -21.74 8.65 -5.16
N ASN A 64 -23.07 8.55 -5.14
CA ASN A 64 -23.95 9.70 -5.12
C ASN A 64 -24.09 10.26 -3.72
N HIS A 65 -23.44 11.38 -3.46
CA HIS A 65 -23.60 12.13 -2.23
C HIS A 65 -24.26 13.48 -2.53
N ASN A 66 -25.49 13.68 -2.06
CA ASN A 66 -26.23 14.95 -2.18
C ASN A 66 -26.32 15.51 -3.61
N ARG A 67 -26.60 14.66 -4.61
CA ARG A 67 -26.68 14.98 -6.04
C ARG A 67 -25.33 15.25 -6.72
N ASN A 68 -24.22 15.06 -6.02
CA ASN A 68 -22.88 15.07 -6.59
C ASN A 68 -22.33 13.64 -6.64
N SER A 69 -21.53 13.33 -7.67
CA SER A 69 -20.74 12.10 -7.71
C SER A 69 -19.37 12.36 -7.10
N ILE A 70 -19.03 11.65 -6.04
CA ILE A 70 -17.69 11.68 -5.42
C ILE A 70 -16.96 10.37 -5.71
N VAL A 71 -15.66 10.43 -5.95
CA VAL A 71 -14.82 9.23 -6.06
C VAL A 71 -14.62 8.67 -4.66
N LEU A 72 -15.02 7.43 -4.43
CA LEU A 72 -14.85 6.78 -3.12
C LEU A 72 -13.80 5.68 -3.13
N GLY A 73 -13.58 5.03 -4.27
CA GLY A 73 -12.50 4.07 -4.39
C GLY A 73 -11.74 4.17 -5.70
N ASN A 74 -10.47 3.85 -5.57
CA ASN A 74 -9.46 3.87 -6.60
C ASN A 74 -8.46 2.73 -6.33
N ILE A 75 -8.45 1.76 -7.23
CA ILE A 75 -7.35 0.81 -7.38
C ILE A 75 -6.65 1.22 -8.66
N THR A 76 -5.37 1.56 -8.58
CA THR A 76 -4.55 1.82 -9.77
C THR A 76 -3.24 1.09 -9.60
N ILE A 77 -2.83 0.36 -10.64
CA ILE A 77 -1.50 -0.23 -10.78
C ILE A 77 -0.98 0.33 -12.10
N ASN A 78 0.10 1.09 -12.01
CA ASN A 78 0.72 1.75 -13.15
C ASN A 78 1.18 0.75 -14.21
N SER A 79 1.27 1.20 -15.46
CA SER A 79 1.95 0.46 -16.52
C SER A 79 3.45 0.36 -16.21
N LEU A 80 4.14 -0.60 -16.82
CA LEU A 80 5.58 -0.80 -16.66
C LEU A 80 6.40 0.44 -17.03
N ASP A 81 5.94 1.19 -18.04
CA ASP A 81 6.57 2.44 -18.48
C ASP A 81 6.34 3.60 -17.50
N ASP A 82 5.20 3.60 -16.80
CA ASP A 82 4.84 4.60 -15.79
C ASP A 82 5.40 4.29 -14.39
N LEU A 83 6.08 3.15 -14.21
CA LEU A 83 6.75 2.82 -12.96
C LEU A 83 7.95 3.74 -12.70
N SER A 84 7.74 4.69 -11.79
CA SER A 84 8.73 5.64 -11.35
C SER A 84 9.51 5.12 -10.13
N VAL A 85 10.77 5.55 -10.02
CA VAL A 85 11.59 5.28 -8.84
C VAL A 85 11.30 6.38 -7.82
N PHE A 86 10.93 6.00 -6.60
CA PHE A 86 10.80 6.96 -5.51
C PHE A 86 12.19 7.38 -5.04
N ASN A 87 12.45 8.69 -5.03
CA ASN A 87 13.71 9.26 -4.55
C ASN A 87 13.41 10.20 -3.37
N PRO A 88 13.65 9.77 -2.11
CA PRO A 88 13.35 10.57 -0.92
C PRO A 88 14.23 11.83 -0.81
N PHE A 89 15.35 11.90 -1.55
CA PHE A 89 16.35 12.97 -1.43
C PHE A 89 16.20 14.09 -2.46
N ASN A 90 15.28 13.98 -3.43
CA ASN A 90 15.14 14.97 -4.49
C ASN A 90 14.44 16.29 -4.05
N THR A 91 14.25 16.51 -2.74
CA THR A 91 13.64 17.74 -2.21
C THR A 91 14.63 18.87 -1.95
N CYS A 92 15.94 18.71 -2.14
CA CYS A 92 16.88 19.83 -2.01
C CYS A 92 18.19 19.66 -2.78
N ALA A 93 18.16 19.89 -4.09
CA ALA A 93 19.40 20.04 -4.87
C ALA A 93 20.13 21.38 -4.62
N ASN A 94 19.56 22.31 -3.84
CA ASN A 94 20.21 23.59 -3.53
C ASN A 94 19.76 24.09 -2.16
N THR A 95 20.47 23.71 -1.09
CA THR A 95 20.74 24.51 0.13
C THR A 95 21.37 23.58 1.17
N CYS A 96 22.26 24.13 2.00
CA CYS A 96 22.75 23.49 3.22
C CYS A 96 21.61 23.34 4.24
N THR A 97 20.62 22.53 3.91
CA THR A 97 19.52 22.13 4.81
C THR A 97 19.88 20.79 5.45
N PRO A 98 19.56 20.60 6.75
CA PRO A 98 19.73 19.32 7.39
C PRO A 98 19.00 18.24 6.57
N SER A 99 19.74 17.21 6.23
CA SER A 99 19.23 16.04 5.52
C SER A 99 18.47 15.15 6.50
N LEU A 100 17.61 14.26 6.00
CA LEU A 100 16.94 13.24 6.82
C LEU A 100 17.96 12.39 7.61
N TYR A 101 19.19 12.31 7.11
CA TYR A 101 20.36 11.71 7.76
C TYR A 101 20.75 12.38 9.09
N ASP A 102 20.46 13.66 9.27
CA ASP A 102 20.83 14.45 10.46
C ASP A 102 19.84 14.27 11.63
N LEU A 103 18.70 13.60 11.40
CA LEU A 103 17.68 13.27 12.40
C LEU A 103 17.77 11.82 12.90
N GLN A 104 18.96 11.21 12.81
CA GLN A 104 19.23 9.84 13.23
C GLN A 104 19.05 9.67 14.75
N ASP A 105 17.82 9.38 15.20
CA ASP A 105 17.57 8.92 16.56
C ASP A 105 17.57 7.39 16.58
N LYS A 106 18.52 6.82 17.34
CA LYS A 106 18.77 5.36 17.41
C LYS A 106 17.84 4.70 18.43
N ASN A 107 16.53 4.84 18.25
CA ASN A 107 15.56 4.11 19.05
C ASN A 107 15.04 2.91 18.25
N ASP A 108 15.31 1.72 18.80
CA ASP A 108 14.94 0.40 18.28
C ASP A 108 13.40 0.23 18.26
N ASP A 109 12.84 0.02 17.06
CA ASP A 109 11.77 -0.95 16.71
C ASP A 109 11.15 -0.67 15.33
N TRP A 110 11.31 0.55 14.81
CA TRP A 110 10.90 0.95 13.47
C TRP A 110 12.04 1.73 12.84
N ASP A 111 12.68 1.18 11.80
CA ASP A 111 13.73 1.89 11.08
C ASP A 111 13.08 2.75 9.98
N PRO A 112 12.90 4.08 10.19
CA PRO A 112 12.35 4.97 9.17
C PRO A 112 13.26 5.05 7.93
N PHE A 113 14.49 4.52 8.04
CA PHE A 113 15.50 4.49 7.00
C PHE A 113 15.54 3.19 6.20
N TYR A 114 14.68 2.20 6.47
CA TYR A 114 14.63 0.98 5.63
C TYR A 114 14.42 1.33 4.15
N CYS A 115 13.58 2.34 3.87
CA CYS A 115 13.34 2.84 2.53
C CYS A 115 14.50 3.63 1.90
N ILE A 116 15.41 4.18 2.70
CA ILE A 116 16.43 5.12 2.24
C ILE A 116 17.57 4.42 1.49
N ASN A 117 17.91 3.20 1.91
CA ASN A 117 18.96 2.39 1.25
C ASN A 117 18.40 1.44 0.19
N ASN A 118 17.07 1.37 0.10
CA ASN A 118 16.37 0.42 -0.75
C ASN A 118 15.95 1.08 -2.07
N LYS A 119 15.85 0.24 -3.10
CA LYS A 119 15.29 0.66 -4.39
C LYS A 119 13.78 0.57 -4.30
N ILE A 120 13.11 1.70 -4.50
CA ILE A 120 11.67 1.82 -4.33
C ILE A 120 11.03 2.16 -5.67
N ILE A 121 10.05 1.36 -6.08
CA ILE A 121 9.32 1.57 -7.33
C ILE A 121 7.85 1.83 -7.02
N ILE A 122 7.35 2.98 -7.44
CA ILE A 122 5.97 3.40 -7.22
C ILE A 122 5.06 2.66 -8.20
N ILE A 123 4.17 1.83 -7.68
CA ILE A 123 3.14 1.13 -8.47
C ILE A 123 1.81 1.88 -8.49
N SER A 124 1.58 2.76 -7.51
CA SER A 124 0.37 3.56 -7.43
C SER A 124 0.62 4.82 -6.62
N SER A 125 -0.06 5.91 -6.98
CA SER A 125 -0.07 7.15 -6.22
C SER A 125 -1.49 7.63 -6.00
N CYS A 126 -1.82 7.99 -4.76
CA CYS A 126 -3.09 8.57 -4.38
C CYS A 126 -2.85 9.86 -3.58
N PRO A 127 -3.36 11.03 -4.01
CA PRO A 127 -3.13 12.29 -3.32
C PRO A 127 -3.54 12.31 -1.85
N ASP A 128 -4.56 11.54 -1.48
CA ASP A 128 -5.10 11.47 -0.12
C ASP A 128 -4.44 10.41 0.76
N THR A 129 -3.57 9.56 0.20
CA THR A 129 -3.00 8.38 0.90
C THR A 129 -1.47 8.27 0.75
N GLY A 130 -0.87 8.86 -0.28
CA GLY A 130 0.56 8.72 -0.59
C GLY A 130 0.82 7.69 -1.70
N HIS A 131 1.95 7.00 -1.62
CA HIS A 131 2.43 6.10 -2.66
C HIS A 131 2.39 4.64 -2.20
N THR A 132 1.90 3.75 -3.06
CA THR A 132 2.13 2.31 -2.89
C THR A 132 3.33 1.90 -3.73
N CYS A 133 4.28 1.21 -3.10
CA CYS A 133 5.58 0.94 -3.67
C CYS A 133 6.00 -0.52 -3.54
N LEU A 134 6.71 -1.02 -4.55
CA LEU A 134 7.53 -2.22 -4.45
C LEU A 134 8.87 -1.82 -3.84
N VAL A 135 9.31 -2.53 -2.80
CA VAL A 135 10.59 -2.27 -2.13
C VAL A 135 11.55 -3.41 -2.43
N PHE A 136 12.76 -3.06 -2.84
CA PHE A 136 13.86 -4.00 -3.07
C PHE A 136 15.06 -3.60 -2.22
N ASP A 137 15.74 -4.58 -1.65
CA ASP A 137 16.97 -4.32 -0.90
C ASP A 137 18.17 -3.97 -1.80
N GLU A 138 19.33 -3.75 -1.19
CA GLU A 138 20.59 -3.48 -1.87
C GLU A 138 21.01 -4.61 -2.85
N ASN A 139 20.61 -5.85 -2.58
CA ASN A 139 20.84 -7.01 -3.44
C ASN A 139 19.76 -7.15 -4.54
N SER A 140 18.88 -6.16 -4.66
CA SER A 140 17.75 -6.14 -5.58
C SER A 140 16.76 -7.29 -5.38
N LEU A 141 16.68 -7.81 -4.16
CA LEU A 141 15.69 -8.79 -3.74
C LEU A 141 14.43 -8.06 -3.28
N PHE A 142 13.28 -8.55 -3.72
CA PHE A 142 11.98 -8.00 -3.33
C PHE A 142 11.73 -8.20 -1.82
N ARG A 143 11.27 -7.13 -1.16
CA ARG A 143 11.02 -7.03 0.29
C ARG A 143 9.56 -6.71 0.63
N GLY A 144 8.67 -6.85 -0.33
CA GLY A 144 7.24 -6.64 -0.15
C GLY A 144 6.75 -5.30 -0.68
N ILE A 145 5.50 -5.01 -0.34
CA ILE A 145 4.76 -3.84 -0.80
C ILE A 145 4.51 -2.93 0.38
N TRP A 146 4.93 -1.68 0.21
CA TRP A 146 4.95 -0.68 1.25
C TRP A 146 4.11 0.52 0.85
N LEU A 147 3.51 1.15 1.85
CA LEU A 147 2.90 2.46 1.76
C LEU A 147 3.95 3.51 2.16
N ILE A 148 4.17 4.50 1.32
CA ILE A 148 4.86 5.74 1.71
C ILE A 148 3.77 6.77 1.92
N ASP A 149 3.51 7.14 3.17
CA ASP A 149 2.45 8.09 3.51
C ASP A 149 2.80 9.52 3.09
N LEU A 150 1.88 10.46 3.30
CA LEU A 150 2.08 11.87 2.95
C LEU A 150 3.17 12.57 3.78
N ALA A 151 3.55 12.01 4.92
CA ALA A 151 4.67 12.46 5.74
C ALA A 151 5.98 11.74 5.40
N LEU A 152 5.99 10.92 4.33
CA LEU A 152 7.09 10.11 3.85
C LEU A 152 7.52 8.98 4.79
N ASN A 153 6.67 8.57 5.73
CA ASN A 153 6.94 7.37 6.53
C ASN A 153 6.59 6.13 5.71
N CYS A 154 7.39 5.09 5.90
CA CYS A 154 7.29 3.85 5.15
C CYS A 154 6.64 2.72 5.95
N HIS A 155 5.49 2.23 5.51
CA HIS A 155 4.72 1.20 6.21
C HIS A 155 4.59 -0.08 5.39
N LEU A 156 5.02 -1.22 5.93
CA LEU A 156 4.81 -2.52 5.28
C LEU A 156 3.32 -2.85 5.24
N MET A 157 2.79 -3.19 4.06
CA MET A 157 1.41 -3.63 3.91
C MET A 157 1.28 -5.15 3.75
N CYS A 158 2.15 -5.75 2.92
CA CYS A 158 2.14 -7.19 2.65
C CYS A 158 3.42 -7.66 1.96
N ASP A 159 3.68 -8.96 2.03
CA ASP A 159 4.92 -9.56 1.51
C ASP A 159 4.86 -9.91 0.02
N THR A 160 3.68 -10.06 -0.56
CA THR A 160 3.49 -10.49 -1.95
C THR A 160 2.56 -9.57 -2.73
N PHE A 161 2.74 -9.52 -4.05
CA PHE A 161 1.86 -8.74 -4.93
C PHE A 161 0.46 -9.34 -5.01
N SER A 162 0.37 -10.67 -4.97
CA SER A 162 -0.92 -11.36 -4.88
C SER A 162 -1.72 -10.97 -3.62
N ASP A 163 -1.07 -10.81 -2.47
CA ASP A 163 -1.73 -10.35 -1.25
C ASP A 163 -2.18 -8.89 -1.36
N TYR A 164 -1.37 -8.04 -1.98
CA TYR A 164 -1.78 -6.66 -2.29
C TYR A 164 -3.05 -6.60 -3.13
N LEU A 165 -3.15 -7.40 -4.20
CA LEU A 165 -4.36 -7.45 -5.02
C LEU A 165 -5.59 -7.90 -4.20
N ARG A 166 -5.42 -8.85 -3.28
CA ARG A 166 -6.48 -9.28 -2.36
C ARG A 166 -6.87 -8.14 -1.41
N LEU A 167 -5.90 -7.41 -0.87
CA LEU A 167 -6.15 -6.25 -0.01
C LEU A 167 -6.94 -5.17 -0.77
N CYS A 168 -6.56 -4.85 -2.00
CA CYS A 168 -7.31 -3.92 -2.86
C CYS A 168 -8.76 -4.37 -3.04
N GLN A 169 -8.98 -5.66 -3.36
CA GLN A 169 -10.31 -6.20 -3.57
C GLN A 169 -11.17 -6.17 -2.31
N VAL A 170 -10.59 -6.54 -1.19
CA VAL A 170 -11.33 -6.68 0.07
C VAL A 170 -11.65 -5.33 0.71
N HIS A 171 -10.83 -4.30 0.45
CA HIS A 171 -11.13 -2.92 0.82
C HIS A 171 -11.88 -2.14 -0.26
N LEU A 172 -12.30 -2.82 -1.35
CA LEU A 172 -12.99 -2.23 -2.49
C LEU A 172 -12.25 -1.03 -3.12
N GLY A 173 -10.94 -0.91 -2.89
CA GLY A 173 -10.16 0.26 -3.30
C GLY A 173 -10.53 1.56 -2.60
N LEU A 174 -11.25 1.55 -1.46
CA LEU A 174 -11.64 2.77 -0.75
C LEU A 174 -10.43 3.69 -0.51
N ILE A 175 -10.57 4.98 -0.80
CA ILE A 175 -9.48 5.93 -0.52
C ILE A 175 -9.09 5.86 0.96
N GLN A 176 -7.78 5.90 1.26
CA GLN A 176 -7.20 5.67 2.59
C GLN A 176 -7.37 4.26 3.19
N TRP A 177 -7.75 3.24 2.41
CA TRP A 177 -7.75 1.87 2.93
C TRP A 177 -6.38 1.40 3.44
N PRO A 178 -5.24 1.81 2.85
CA PRO A 178 -3.92 1.50 3.38
C PRO A 178 -3.69 2.07 4.78
N TYR A 179 -4.20 3.28 5.07
CA TYR A 179 -4.06 3.89 6.40
C TYR A 179 -4.73 3.03 7.47
N SER A 180 -5.97 2.61 7.20
CA SER A 180 -6.67 1.69 8.10
C SER A 180 -5.85 0.42 8.31
N LEU A 181 -5.27 -0.16 7.26
CA LEU A 181 -4.47 -1.39 7.37
C LEU A 181 -3.23 -1.23 8.26
N VAL A 182 -2.51 -0.10 8.15
CA VAL A 182 -1.24 0.13 8.86
C VAL A 182 -1.41 0.87 10.20
N GLY A 183 -2.65 1.03 10.67
CA GLY A 183 -2.95 1.69 11.94
C GLY A 183 -2.82 3.22 11.92
N LEU A 184 -2.84 3.84 10.73
CA LEU A 184 -2.90 5.30 10.60
C LEU A 184 -4.35 5.80 10.65
N ASP A 185 -4.53 7.03 11.10
CA ASP A 185 -5.83 7.68 11.14
C ASP A 185 -6.42 7.89 9.74
N VAL A 186 -7.56 7.25 9.48
CA VAL A 186 -8.40 7.59 8.34
C VAL A 186 -9.09 8.93 8.60
N SER A 187 -9.05 9.85 7.65
CA SER A 187 -9.69 11.15 7.82
C SER A 187 -11.21 11.01 7.98
N ASN A 188 -11.83 11.94 8.74
CA ASN A 188 -13.27 11.92 9.02
C ASN A 188 -14.13 11.91 7.75
N HIS A 189 -13.62 12.45 6.64
CA HIS A 189 -14.30 12.40 5.34
C HIS A 189 -14.51 10.97 4.83
N TYR A 190 -13.56 10.06 5.10
CA TYR A 190 -13.61 8.67 4.65
C TYR A 190 -14.17 7.69 5.70
N LYS A 191 -14.07 7.97 7.01
CA LYS A 191 -14.51 7.06 8.09
C LYS A 191 -15.93 6.51 7.90
N ALA A 192 -16.90 7.38 7.60
CA ALA A 192 -18.28 6.96 7.39
C ALA A 192 -18.44 5.96 6.23
N TRP A 193 -17.64 6.10 5.17
CA TRP A 193 -17.69 5.17 4.03
C TRP A 193 -17.10 3.80 4.37
N PHE A 194 -16.08 3.75 5.23
CA PHE A 194 -15.53 2.50 5.72
C PHE A 194 -16.57 1.71 6.51
N GLU A 195 -17.33 2.38 7.37
CA GLU A 195 -18.43 1.75 8.12
C GLU A 195 -19.55 1.24 7.22
N ILE A 196 -19.85 1.93 6.12
CA ILE A 196 -20.89 1.52 5.18
C ILE A 196 -20.44 0.32 4.34
N PHE A 197 -19.23 0.37 3.78
CA PHE A 197 -18.80 -0.57 2.74
C PHE A 197 -17.96 -1.74 3.28
N ILE A 198 -17.20 -1.53 4.36
CA ILE A 198 -16.34 -2.56 4.97
C ILE A 198 -16.44 -2.58 6.51
N PRO A 199 -17.66 -2.60 7.09
CA PRO A 199 -17.91 -2.39 8.53
C PRO A 199 -17.09 -3.29 9.45
N LYS A 200 -17.01 -4.59 9.11
CA LYS A 200 -16.35 -5.58 9.96
C LYS A 200 -14.84 -5.38 10.06
N ARG A 201 -14.22 -4.72 9.09
CA ARG A 201 -12.76 -4.54 9.02
C ARG A 201 -12.31 -3.25 9.68
N PHE A 202 -13.06 -2.18 9.45
CA PHE A 202 -12.79 -0.89 10.09
C PHE A 202 -12.86 -0.99 11.63
N LEU A 203 -13.81 -1.77 12.16
CA LEU A 203 -13.99 -1.96 13.60
C LEU A 203 -12.91 -2.79 14.28
N ILE A 204 -12.18 -3.65 13.56
CA ILE A 204 -11.12 -4.47 14.17
C ILE A 204 -9.91 -3.58 14.46
N ASN A 205 -9.51 -2.78 13.46
CA ASN A 205 -8.34 -1.92 13.58
C ASN A 205 -8.55 -0.80 14.61
N ASN A 206 -9.77 -0.27 14.76
CA ASN A 206 -10.07 0.73 15.78
C ASN A 206 -10.16 0.16 17.21
N LYS A 207 -10.57 -1.11 17.37
CA LYS A 207 -10.64 -1.75 18.71
C LYS A 207 -9.28 -2.08 19.30
N GLU A 208 -8.29 -2.33 18.45
CA GLU A 208 -6.90 -2.50 18.87
C GLU A 208 -6.30 -1.17 19.34
N GLN A 209 -6.78 -0.02 18.84
CA GLN A 209 -6.32 1.31 19.26
C GLN A 209 -6.99 1.83 20.54
N GLU A 210 -8.27 1.50 20.79
CA GLU A 210 -8.99 1.93 21.99
C GLU A 210 -8.59 1.18 23.28
N GLN A 211 -7.81 0.09 23.18
CA GLN A 211 -7.33 -0.66 24.35
C GLN A 211 -6.01 -0.17 24.95
N ASP A 212 -5.32 0.79 24.31
CA ASP A 212 -4.03 1.31 24.78
C ASP A 212 -4.11 2.67 25.51
N ASP A 213 -5.29 3.30 25.56
CA ASP A 213 -5.44 4.69 26.04
C ASP A 213 -6.06 4.83 27.46
N ASP A 214 -6.21 3.74 28.21
CA ASP A 214 -6.65 3.79 29.61
C ASP A 214 -5.78 2.91 30.53
N SER A 215 -4.60 3.40 30.92
CA SER A 215 -4.05 3.20 32.28
C SER A 215 -2.66 3.81 32.50
N SER A 216 -2.52 4.53 33.62
CA SER A 216 -1.26 4.63 34.35
C SER A 216 -1.52 4.68 35.87
N PRO A 217 -0.58 4.30 36.75
CA PRO A 217 0.35 3.18 36.67
C PRO A 217 0.13 2.20 37.84
N VAL A 218 0.05 0.90 37.59
CA VAL A 218 0.33 -0.11 38.65
C VAL A 218 1.14 -1.25 38.05
N SER A 219 2.34 -1.41 38.58
CA SER A 219 3.26 -2.48 38.29
C SER A 219 2.64 -3.84 38.62
N VAL A 220 2.42 -4.67 37.60
CA VAL A 220 2.36 -6.13 37.76
C VAL A 220 2.96 -6.76 36.52
N HIS A 221 4.15 -7.34 36.72
CA HIS A 221 4.74 -8.34 35.86
C HIS A 221 3.66 -9.40 35.53
N LEU A 222 3.39 -9.67 34.25
CA LEU A 222 3.40 -11.01 33.65
C LEU A 222 2.99 -10.99 32.16
N THR A 223 3.99 -11.35 31.32
CA THR A 223 3.92 -12.06 30.04
C THR A 223 3.07 -11.50 28.90
N THR A 224 3.77 -10.83 27.98
CA THR A 224 3.42 -10.64 26.56
C THR A 224 3.01 -11.96 25.89
N PRO A 225 1.96 -11.98 25.05
CA PRO A 225 1.80 -13.02 24.04
C PRO A 225 2.83 -12.80 22.93
N ASN A 226 3.65 -13.81 22.71
CA ASN A 226 4.67 -13.89 21.67
C ASN A 226 4.06 -13.68 20.27
N PHE A 227 4.40 -12.56 19.60
CA PHE A 227 4.19 -12.38 18.16
C PHE A 227 5.27 -13.07 17.30
N SER A 228 5.93 -14.10 17.84
CA SER A 228 7.01 -14.85 17.19
C SER A 228 6.55 -16.07 16.38
N LEU A 229 5.26 -16.20 16.05
CA LEU A 229 4.74 -17.39 15.36
C LEU A 229 4.54 -17.27 13.83
N TYR A 230 4.99 -16.19 13.19
CA TYR A 230 5.03 -16.13 11.71
C TYR A 230 6.42 -16.05 11.08
N ASN A 231 7.50 -16.07 11.86
CA ASN A 231 8.88 -16.04 11.33
C ASN A 231 9.74 -17.23 11.80
N GLN A 232 9.30 -18.44 11.49
CA GLN A 232 10.20 -19.60 11.46
C GLN A 232 10.21 -20.22 10.05
N ARG A 233 11.11 -19.74 9.19
CA ARG A 233 11.61 -20.57 8.09
C ARG A 233 12.64 -21.54 8.65
N PRO A 234 12.54 -22.85 8.42
CA PRO A 234 13.64 -23.76 8.70
C PRO A 234 14.76 -23.50 7.69
N MET A 235 15.97 -23.28 8.19
CA MET A 235 17.20 -23.37 7.39
C MET A 235 17.39 -24.80 6.91
N LYS A 236 17.51 -24.97 5.59
CA LYS A 236 18.42 -25.93 4.96
C LYS A 236 18.96 -25.35 3.67
#